data_AF-A0A1I8J2A0-F1
#
_entry.id   AF-A0A1I8J2A0-F1
#
_cell.length_a   1.000
_cell.length_b   1.000
_cell.length_c   1.000
_cell.angle_alpha   90.00
_cell.angle_beta   90.00
_cell.angle_gamma   90.00
#
_symmetry.space_group_name_H-M   'P 1'
#
loop_
_entity.id
_entity.type
_entity.pdbx_description
1 polymer ?
#
loop_
_entity_poly.entity_id
_entity_poly.type
_entity_poly.pdbx_seq_one_letter_code
_entity_poly.pdbx_strand_id
1 'polypeptide(L)'
;VKDSSGQFAFGLCSDADSSLAGAGLVQLDKAAGNRVLGRWGQFYATAGRGWVELVYMGGKASAEDLADGNCSSTVGWSAHTMLICDATERSGSFRYIGRVAMGNGRLCSLEQPQGGLPASAIALIVLLSLFISYLLIGAAIQRFVFKRRGLESIPNYTVWRRFGDCLADGCDFVCRSGGGGGDSSNGRYQQVGGLSDEDDEHLISG
;
A
#
# COMPACT_ATOMS: atom_id res chain seq x y z
N VAL A 1 3.58 23.81 -19.15
CA VAL A 1 2.39 23.50 -18.32
C VAL A 1 2.59 24.14 -16.95
N LYS A 2 1.56 24.74 -16.34
CA LYS A 2 1.66 25.38 -15.03
C LYS A 2 0.91 24.53 -14.01
N ASP A 3 1.59 24.18 -12.93
CA ASP A 3 1.03 23.45 -11.78
C ASP A 3 1.23 24.29 -10.49
N SER A 4 0.66 23.85 -9.38
CA SER A 4 0.85 24.45 -8.05
C SER A 4 2.34 24.59 -7.65
N SER A 5 3.19 23.71 -8.19
CA SER A 5 4.64 23.66 -8.00
C SER A 5 5.46 24.53 -8.97
N GLY A 6 4.83 25.20 -9.94
CA GLY A 6 5.49 26.13 -10.87
C GLY A 6 5.19 25.87 -12.35
N GLN A 7 5.99 26.46 -13.23
CA GLN A 7 5.92 26.19 -14.67
C GLN A 7 6.90 25.09 -15.06
N PHE A 8 6.45 24.15 -15.88
CA PHE A 8 7.27 23.04 -16.36
C PHE A 8 7.25 23.01 -17.89
N ALA A 9 8.42 22.72 -18.45
CA ALA A 9 8.62 22.42 -19.87
C ALA A 9 9.17 21.00 -19.98
N PHE A 10 8.69 20.26 -20.96
CA PHE A 10 9.17 18.91 -21.24
C PHE A 10 9.35 18.73 -22.74
N GLY A 11 10.28 17.87 -23.11
CA GLY A 11 10.59 17.48 -24.47
C GLY A 11 10.59 15.95 -24.57
N LEU A 12 9.94 15.43 -25.60
CA LEU A 12 10.05 14.02 -25.97
C LEU A 12 11.00 13.93 -27.15
N CYS A 13 12.10 13.20 -26.98
CA CYS A 13 13.13 13.04 -28.01
C CYS A 13 13.72 14.37 -28.52
N SER A 14 13.54 15.46 -27.77
CA SER A 14 14.02 16.79 -28.08
C SER A 14 14.34 17.55 -26.80
N ASP A 15 15.12 18.61 -26.92
CA ASP A 15 15.39 19.50 -25.79
C ASP A 15 14.11 20.24 -25.38
N ALA A 16 13.79 20.18 -24.08
CA ALA A 16 12.67 20.89 -23.48
C ALA A 16 12.88 22.41 -23.46
N ASP A 17 14.14 22.84 -23.49
CA ASP A 17 14.56 24.23 -23.56
C ASP A 17 15.81 24.31 -24.44
N SER A 18 15.78 25.19 -25.44
CA SER A 18 16.92 25.45 -26.35
C SER A 18 18.21 25.87 -25.64
N SER A 19 18.12 26.39 -24.41
CA SER A 19 19.27 26.78 -23.59
C SER A 19 19.91 25.61 -22.83
N LEU A 20 19.23 24.47 -22.73
CA LEU A 20 19.63 23.33 -21.91
C LEU A 20 19.67 22.04 -22.74
N ALA A 21 20.81 21.83 -23.40
CA ALA A 21 21.04 20.64 -24.22
C ALA A 21 20.91 19.33 -23.41
N GLY A 22 20.15 18.39 -23.95
CA GLY A 22 19.89 17.09 -23.35
C GLY A 22 18.82 17.10 -22.25
N ALA A 23 18.15 18.24 -21.98
CA ALA A 23 17.14 18.33 -20.93
C ALA A 23 15.77 17.87 -21.46
N GLY A 24 15.19 16.85 -20.84
CA GLY A 24 13.88 16.30 -21.22
C GLY A 24 12.74 16.82 -20.35
N LEU A 25 13.03 17.21 -19.11
CA LEU A 25 12.08 17.84 -18.22
C LEU A 25 12.78 18.94 -17.43
N VAL A 26 12.18 20.13 -17.44
CA VAL A 26 12.73 21.35 -16.84
C VAL A 26 11.64 22.06 -16.06
N GLN A 27 11.97 22.47 -14.85
CA GLN A 27 11.17 23.42 -14.09
C GLN A 27 11.66 24.83 -14.44
N LEU A 28 10.76 25.62 -14.97
CA LEU A 28 10.99 27.01 -15.32
C LEU A 28 10.79 27.85 -14.05
N ASP A 29 11.89 28.36 -13.51
CA ASP A 29 11.86 29.32 -12.42
C ASP A 29 12.42 30.65 -12.92
N LYS A 30 11.61 31.70 -12.78
CA LYS A 30 11.99 33.05 -13.20
C LYS A 30 12.97 33.73 -12.23
N ALA A 31 13.08 33.23 -10.99
CA ALA A 31 13.93 33.82 -9.96
C ALA A 31 15.27 33.08 -9.78
N ALA A 32 15.26 31.75 -9.78
CA ALA A 32 16.46 30.92 -9.53
C ALA A 32 17.09 30.32 -10.80
N GLY A 33 16.49 30.55 -11.98
CA GLY A 33 16.90 29.96 -13.25
C GLY A 33 16.28 28.60 -13.53
N ASN A 34 16.34 28.17 -14.79
CA ASN A 34 15.69 26.94 -15.24
C ASN A 34 16.39 25.69 -14.65
N ARG A 35 15.63 24.88 -13.91
CA ARG A 35 16.11 23.69 -13.20
C ARG A 35 15.85 22.42 -14.00
N VAL A 36 16.91 21.70 -14.37
CA VAL A 36 16.79 20.42 -15.08
C VAL A 36 16.38 19.32 -14.10
N LEU A 37 15.21 18.73 -14.35
CA LEU A 37 14.64 17.63 -13.56
C LEU A 37 15.02 16.26 -14.10
N GLY A 38 15.27 16.15 -15.41
CA GLY A 38 15.69 14.91 -16.04
C GLY A 38 16.03 15.10 -17.51
N ARG A 39 16.69 14.10 -18.10
CA ARG A 39 17.25 14.14 -19.46
C ARG A 39 16.43 13.30 -20.43
N TRP A 40 16.21 13.80 -21.65
CA TRP A 40 15.47 13.05 -22.66
C TRP A 40 16.27 11.87 -23.22
N GLY A 41 17.59 11.84 -23.06
CA GLY A 41 18.41 10.67 -23.43
C GLY A 41 18.35 9.53 -22.42
N GLN A 42 17.78 9.76 -21.23
CA GLN A 42 17.64 8.77 -20.16
C GLN A 42 16.23 8.82 -19.61
N PHE A 43 15.26 8.31 -20.37
CA PHE A 43 13.89 8.15 -19.91
C PHE A 43 13.38 6.75 -20.23
N TYR A 44 12.38 6.31 -19.48
CA TYR A 44 11.53 5.21 -19.89
C TYR A 44 10.07 5.64 -19.85
N ALA A 45 9.26 4.97 -20.67
CA ALA A 45 7.84 5.20 -20.76
C ALA A 45 7.10 3.90 -20.45
N THR A 46 6.10 3.98 -19.59
CA THR A 46 5.17 2.90 -19.28
C THR A 46 3.78 3.38 -19.65
N ALA A 47 3.02 2.55 -20.36
CA ALA A 47 1.69 2.91 -20.84
C ALA A 47 0.64 1.97 -20.23
N GLY A 48 -0.51 2.53 -19.88
CA GLY A 48 -1.70 1.80 -19.46
C GLY A 48 -2.94 2.25 -20.24
N ARG A 49 -4.12 1.83 -19.77
CA ARG A 49 -5.39 2.26 -20.39
C ARG A 49 -5.66 3.72 -20.07
N GLY A 50 -5.50 4.60 -21.06
CA GLY A 50 -5.79 6.02 -20.96
C GLY A 50 -4.72 6.86 -20.28
N TRP A 51 -3.54 6.30 -20.02
CA TRP A 51 -2.43 7.05 -19.42
C TRP A 51 -1.07 6.55 -19.91
N VAL A 52 -0.11 7.45 -19.93
CA VAL A 52 1.30 7.16 -20.18
C VAL A 52 2.12 7.81 -19.07
N GLU A 53 2.86 7.01 -18.32
CA GLU A 53 3.85 7.49 -17.38
C GLU A 53 5.20 7.62 -18.08
N LEU A 54 5.84 8.77 -17.89
CA LEU A 54 7.17 9.10 -18.36
C LEU A 54 8.07 9.33 -17.16
N VAL A 55 9.17 8.59 -17.11
CA VAL A 55 10.13 8.68 -16.02
C VAL A 55 11.47 9.14 -16.60
N TYR A 56 11.83 10.38 -16.30
CA TYR A 56 13.08 11.00 -16.74
C TYR A 56 14.15 10.85 -15.67
N MET A 57 15.31 10.31 -16.03
CA MET A 57 16.47 10.13 -15.14
C MET A 57 17.54 11.20 -15.38
N GLY A 58 18.54 11.22 -14.51
CA GLY A 58 19.69 12.13 -14.63
C GLY A 58 19.42 13.54 -14.12
N GLY A 59 18.39 13.71 -13.29
CA GLY A 59 18.14 14.92 -12.52
C GLY A 59 19.17 15.11 -11.40
N LYS A 60 19.39 16.36 -10.99
CA LYS A 60 20.24 16.71 -9.84
C LYS A 60 19.39 17.10 -8.64
N ALA A 61 19.84 16.74 -7.44
CA ALA A 61 19.26 17.21 -6.19
C ALA A 61 19.34 18.74 -6.09
N SER A 62 18.29 19.37 -5.60
CA SER A 62 18.32 20.76 -5.13
C SER A 62 18.58 20.83 -3.63
N ALA A 63 18.86 22.03 -3.11
CA ALA A 63 19.04 22.25 -1.68
C ALA A 63 17.78 21.88 -0.87
N GLU A 64 16.59 22.09 -1.45
CA GLU A 64 15.30 21.71 -0.87
C GLU A 64 15.17 20.18 -0.79
N ASP A 65 15.54 19.50 -1.87
CA ASP A 65 15.51 18.03 -1.95
C ASP A 65 16.46 17.35 -0.93
N LEU A 66 17.48 18.07 -0.47
CA LEU A 66 18.45 17.63 0.52
C LEU A 66 18.08 18.09 1.95
N ALA A 67 17.15 19.03 2.09
CA ALA A 67 16.74 19.58 3.38
C ALA A 67 16.00 18.55 4.25
N ASP A 68 15.36 17.56 3.63
CA ASP A 68 14.69 16.45 4.33
C ASP A 68 15.68 15.47 5.00
N GLY A 69 17.00 15.65 4.83
CA GLY A 69 18.06 14.94 5.56
C GLY A 69 18.17 13.43 5.29
N ASN A 70 17.20 12.86 4.58
CA ASN A 70 17.08 11.43 4.33
C ASN A 70 17.69 11.01 2.97
N CYS A 71 18.10 11.98 2.16
CA CYS A 71 18.50 11.79 0.77
C CYS A 71 19.86 12.44 0.53
N SER A 72 20.83 11.66 0.05
CA SER A 72 22.17 12.16 -0.27
C SER A 72 22.23 12.74 -1.68
N SER A 73 23.11 13.72 -1.89
CA SER A 73 23.41 14.31 -3.20
C SER A 73 24.05 13.31 -4.18
N THR A 74 24.51 12.16 -3.70
CA THR A 74 25.08 11.07 -4.50
C THR A 74 24.02 10.15 -5.12
N VAL A 75 22.75 10.29 -4.72
CA VAL A 75 21.65 9.45 -5.18
C VAL A 75 21.13 9.95 -6.53
N GLY A 76 20.84 9.03 -7.45
CA GLY A 76 20.24 9.36 -8.74
C GLY A 76 18.78 9.79 -8.58
N TRP A 77 18.40 10.90 -9.21
CA TRP A 77 17.02 11.41 -9.17
C TRP A 77 16.28 11.09 -10.46
N SER A 78 15.03 10.65 -10.31
CA SER A 78 14.07 10.44 -11.38
C SER A 78 12.85 11.34 -11.21
N ALA A 79 12.42 11.97 -12.29
CA ALA A 79 11.23 12.79 -12.33
C ALA A 79 10.10 12.03 -13.02
N HIS A 80 8.96 11.90 -12.33
CA HIS A 80 7.80 11.16 -12.79
C HIS A 80 6.73 12.12 -13.30
N THR A 81 6.29 11.86 -14.51
CA THR A 81 5.28 12.62 -15.21
C THR A 81 4.22 11.66 -15.70
N MET A 82 2.94 12.03 -15.56
CA MET A 82 1.85 11.27 -16.16
C MET A 82 1.11 12.12 -17.18
N LEU A 83 0.97 11.56 -18.37
CA LEU A 83 0.11 12.03 -19.43
C LEU A 83 -1.21 11.27 -19.34
N ILE A 84 -2.31 11.98 -19.25
CA ILE A 84 -3.65 11.39 -19.21
C ILE A 84 -4.32 11.68 -20.55
N CYS A 85 -4.90 10.64 -21.15
CA CYS A 85 -5.69 10.79 -22.36
C CYS A 85 -7.10 11.24 -21.97
N ASP A 86 -7.36 12.53 -22.10
CA ASP A 86 -8.71 13.08 -22.01
C ASP A 86 -9.20 13.45 -23.41
N ALA A 87 -10.21 12.73 -23.90
CA ALA A 87 -10.79 12.96 -25.23
C ALA A 87 -11.51 14.31 -25.36
N THR A 88 -11.79 14.98 -24.24
CA THR A 88 -12.44 16.29 -24.20
C THR A 88 -11.45 17.45 -24.24
N GLU A 89 -10.18 17.19 -23.94
CA GLU A 89 -9.12 18.19 -23.87
C GLU A 89 -8.26 18.14 -25.15
N ARG A 90 -8.35 19.17 -26.00
CA ARG A 90 -7.53 19.25 -27.24
C ARG A 90 -6.03 19.38 -26.97
N SER A 91 -5.67 19.78 -25.75
CA SER A 91 -4.30 19.87 -25.26
C SER A 91 -4.21 18.93 -24.07
N GLY A 92 -3.64 17.73 -24.27
CA GLY A 92 -3.61 16.70 -23.23
C GLY A 92 -3.13 17.23 -21.88
N SER A 93 -3.81 16.85 -20.80
CA SER A 93 -3.43 17.23 -19.46
C SER A 93 -2.17 16.50 -19.03
N PHE A 94 -1.21 17.31 -18.61
CA PHE A 94 0.06 16.85 -18.07
C PHE A 94 0.03 17.11 -16.57
N ARG A 95 0.29 16.07 -15.79
CA ARG A 95 0.48 16.21 -14.34
C ARG A 95 1.88 15.77 -13.97
N TYR A 96 2.63 16.71 -13.39
CA TYR A 96 3.86 16.39 -12.71
C TYR A 96 3.48 15.71 -11.38
N ILE A 97 3.89 14.45 -11.21
CA ILE A 97 3.48 13.66 -10.04
C ILE A 97 4.51 13.78 -8.92
N GLY A 98 5.77 14.05 -9.26
CA GLY A 98 6.82 14.28 -8.29
C GLY A 98 8.18 13.77 -8.75
N ARG A 99 9.13 13.79 -7.82
CA ARG A 99 10.50 13.36 -8.06
C ARG A 99 10.91 12.35 -7.02
N VAL A 100 11.45 11.22 -7.45
CA VAL A 100 11.89 10.15 -6.56
C VAL A 100 13.42 10.06 -6.62
N ALA A 101 14.08 9.90 -5.48
CA ALA A 101 15.48 9.52 -5.45
C ALA A 101 15.60 7.99 -5.34
N MET A 102 16.39 7.39 -6.22
CA MET A 102 16.68 5.95 -6.23
C MET A 102 17.95 5.68 -5.44
N GLY A 103 17.82 5.49 -4.12
CA GLY A 103 18.91 5.16 -3.21
C GLY A 103 18.60 3.94 -2.35
N ASN A 104 19.62 3.15 -2.04
CA ASN A 104 19.49 1.97 -1.20
C ASN A 104 19.15 2.39 0.23
N GLY A 105 17.87 2.25 0.61
CA GLY A 105 17.44 2.33 2.00
C GLY A 105 16.06 2.95 2.21
N ARG A 106 15.68 3.99 1.46
CA ARG A 106 14.39 4.70 1.62
C ARG A 106 14.00 5.40 0.32
N LEU A 107 12.75 5.22 -0.13
CA LEU A 107 12.18 5.98 -1.23
C LEU A 107 11.99 7.43 -0.77
N CYS A 108 12.79 8.34 -1.31
CA CYS A 108 12.89 9.73 -0.90
C CYS A 108 11.75 10.65 -1.35
N SER A 109 10.72 10.10 -1.97
CA SER A 109 9.51 10.85 -2.27
C SER A 109 8.35 9.89 -2.47
N LEU A 110 7.72 9.59 -1.36
CA LEU A 110 6.27 9.67 -1.32
C LEU A 110 6.05 10.90 -0.46
N GLU A 111 5.23 11.84 -0.93
CA GLU A 111 4.67 12.89 -0.10
C GLU A 111 4.28 12.28 1.25
N GLN A 112 5.16 12.44 2.23
CA GLN A 112 5.00 11.78 3.51
C GLN A 112 3.89 12.61 4.16
N PRO A 113 2.70 12.03 4.42
CA PRO A 113 1.63 12.78 5.03
C PRO A 113 2.19 13.30 6.35
N GLN A 114 2.42 14.60 6.43
CA GLN A 114 3.07 15.17 7.57
C GLN A 114 2.18 14.97 8.79
N GLY A 115 2.70 14.21 9.76
CA GLY A 115 2.29 14.25 11.16
C GLY A 115 0.83 13.89 11.46
N GLY A 116 0.55 12.60 11.57
CA GLY A 116 -0.65 12.09 12.24
C GLY A 116 -0.89 10.62 11.94
N LEU A 117 -1.28 9.85 12.96
CA LEU A 117 -1.87 8.52 12.72
C LEU A 117 -3.08 8.73 11.81
N PRO A 118 -3.24 7.97 10.70
CA PRO A 118 -4.39 8.13 9.84
C PRO A 118 -5.65 7.91 10.66
N ALA A 119 -6.72 8.66 10.36
CA ALA A 119 -7.97 8.60 11.12
C ALA A 119 -8.50 7.15 11.24
N SER A 120 -8.26 6.32 10.23
CA SER A 120 -8.55 4.89 10.24
C SER A 120 -7.77 4.11 11.30
N ALA A 121 -6.48 4.41 11.52
CA ALA A 121 -5.70 3.75 12.57
C ALA A 121 -6.23 4.08 13.96
N ILE A 122 -6.60 5.33 14.23
CA ILE A 122 -7.18 5.74 15.52
C ILE A 122 -8.53 5.04 15.73
N ALA A 123 -9.40 5.03 14.71
CA ALA A 123 -10.69 4.35 14.79
C ALA A 123 -10.54 2.83 15.03
N LEU A 124 -9.57 2.18 14.38
CA LEU A 124 -9.28 0.76 14.59
C LEU A 124 -8.80 0.46 16.01
N ILE A 125 -7.93 1.31 16.58
CA ILE A 125 -7.43 1.14 17.95
C ILE A 125 -8.57 1.25 18.96
N VAL A 126 -9.44 2.26 18.81
CA VAL A 126 -10.61 2.44 19.69
C VAL A 126 -11.54 1.24 19.61
N LEU A 127 -11.90 0.79 18.40
CA LEU A 127 -12.77 -0.36 18.20
C LEU A 127 -12.18 -1.64 18.81
N LEU A 128 -10.88 -1.87 18.62
CA LEU A 128 -10.19 -3.03 19.18
C LEU A 128 -10.19 -3.00 20.73
N SER A 129 -9.98 -1.82 21.33
CA SER A 129 -10.00 -1.67 22.79
C SER A 129 -11.38 -1.96 23.40
N LEU A 130 -12.46 -1.48 22.76
CA LEU A 130 -13.83 -1.78 23.16
C LEU A 130 -14.15 -3.26 23.00
N PHE A 131 -13.65 -3.88 21.93
CA PHE A 131 -13.82 -5.31 21.70
C PHE A 131 -13.11 -6.17 22.76
N ILE A 132 -11.86 -5.85 23.12
CA ILE A 132 -11.11 -6.57 24.15
C ILE A 132 -11.78 -6.41 25.52
N SER A 133 -12.19 -5.19 25.89
CA SER A 133 -12.88 -4.97 27.17
C SER A 133 -14.21 -5.72 27.25
N TYR A 134 -14.99 -5.78 26.16
CA TYR A 134 -16.20 -6.58 26.08
C TYR A 134 -15.94 -8.08 26.31
N LEU A 135 -14.90 -8.64 25.68
CA LEU A 135 -14.53 -10.04 25.87
C LEU A 135 -14.05 -10.32 27.31
N LEU A 136 -13.23 -9.45 27.90
CA LEU A 136 -12.73 -9.65 29.26
C LEU A 136 -13.84 -9.56 30.31
N ILE A 137 -14.71 -8.56 30.22
CA ILE A 137 -15.83 -8.37 31.16
C ILE A 137 -16.83 -9.51 31.01
N GLY A 138 -17.19 -9.85 29.76
CA GLY A 138 -18.11 -10.94 29.51
C GLY A 138 -17.57 -12.32 29.92
N ALA A 139 -16.27 -12.58 29.68
CA ALA A 139 -15.62 -13.80 30.15
C ALA A 139 -15.50 -13.82 31.68
N ALA A 140 -15.23 -12.69 32.33
CA ALA A 140 -15.20 -12.60 33.79
C ALA A 140 -16.59 -12.91 34.39
N ILE A 141 -17.66 -12.33 33.87
CA ILE A 141 -19.03 -12.60 34.35
C ILE A 141 -19.37 -14.10 34.16
N GLN A 142 -19.08 -14.67 33.01
CA GLN A 142 -19.37 -16.08 32.73
C GLN A 142 -18.52 -17.05 33.58
N ARG A 143 -17.28 -16.67 33.90
CA ARG A 143 -16.37 -17.47 34.72
C ARG A 143 -16.67 -17.37 36.22
N PHE A 144 -16.95 -16.17 36.72
CA PHE A 144 -17.16 -15.93 38.16
C PHE A 144 -18.60 -16.18 38.61
N VAL A 145 -19.60 -15.85 37.77
CA VAL A 145 -21.02 -16.00 38.14
C VAL A 145 -21.55 -17.37 37.70
N PHE A 146 -21.24 -17.80 36.47
CA PHE A 146 -21.82 -19.02 35.89
C PHE A 146 -20.91 -20.25 35.97
N LYS A 147 -19.67 -20.11 36.51
CA LYS A 147 -18.68 -21.19 36.70
C LYS A 147 -18.42 -22.07 35.46
N ARG A 148 -18.68 -21.56 34.25
CA ARG A 148 -18.47 -22.33 33.01
C ARG A 148 -16.97 -22.43 32.69
N ARG A 149 -16.52 -23.58 32.21
CA ARG A 149 -15.12 -23.86 31.84
C ARG A 149 -15.05 -24.24 30.37
N GLY A 150 -14.17 -23.60 29.59
CA GLY A 150 -13.96 -23.89 28.17
C GLY A 150 -14.40 -22.76 27.23
N LEU A 151 -14.55 -23.07 25.94
CA LEU A 151 -14.93 -22.16 24.84
C LEU A 151 -16.29 -21.45 25.05
N GLU A 152 -17.10 -21.96 25.97
CA GLU A 152 -18.38 -21.43 26.39
C GLU A 152 -18.28 -20.25 27.39
N SER A 153 -17.07 -19.81 27.75
CA SER A 153 -16.85 -18.57 28.51
C SER A 153 -16.76 -17.32 27.62
N ILE A 154 -16.96 -17.44 26.30
CA ILE A 154 -16.96 -16.31 25.37
C ILE A 154 -18.41 -15.88 25.10
N PRO A 155 -18.80 -14.64 25.43
CA PRO A 155 -20.12 -14.10 25.09
C PRO A 155 -20.34 -14.11 23.58
N ASN A 156 -21.49 -14.64 23.14
CA ASN A 156 -21.88 -14.70 21.73
C ASN A 156 -20.84 -15.39 20.80
N TYR A 157 -20.18 -16.44 21.29
CA TYR A 157 -19.16 -17.21 20.54
C TYR A 157 -19.59 -17.62 19.12
N THR A 158 -20.88 -17.94 18.92
CA THR A 158 -21.43 -18.30 17.60
C THR A 158 -21.34 -17.17 16.57
N VAL A 159 -21.43 -15.90 17.01
CA VAL A 159 -21.28 -14.72 16.15
C VAL A 159 -19.82 -14.52 15.78
N TRP A 160 -18.91 -14.61 16.76
CA TRP A 160 -17.47 -14.46 16.54
C TRP A 160 -16.89 -15.55 15.65
N ARG A 161 -17.36 -16.79 15.80
CA ARG A 161 -16.99 -17.90 14.94
C ARG A 161 -17.38 -17.64 13.49
N ARG A 162 -18.63 -17.22 13.24
CA ARG A 162 -19.11 -16.85 11.90
C ARG A 162 -18.31 -15.70 11.28
N PHE A 163 -17.92 -14.71 12.08
CA PHE A 163 -17.08 -13.63 11.60
C PHE A 163 -15.67 -14.10 11.20
N GLY A 164 -15.07 -15.00 11.99
CA GLY A 164 -13.79 -15.63 11.65
C GLY A 164 -13.87 -16.51 10.40
N ASP A 165 -14.96 -17.27 10.25
CA ASP A 165 -15.21 -18.09 9.06
C ASP A 165 -15.32 -17.19 7.80
N CYS A 166 -16.08 -16.09 7.86
CA CYS A 166 -16.18 -15.13 6.76
C CYS A 166 -14.83 -14.46 6.40
N LEU A 167 -13.97 -14.19 7.39
CA LEU A 167 -12.63 -13.64 7.13
C LEU A 167 -11.71 -14.66 6.46
N ALA A 168 -11.82 -15.94 6.82
CA ALA A 168 -11.10 -17.03 6.17
C ALA A 168 -11.55 -17.18 4.70
N ASP A 169 -12.86 -17.09 4.44
CA ASP A 169 -13.42 -17.10 3.09
C ASP A 169 -12.95 -15.90 2.25
N GLY A 170 -12.83 -14.72 2.86
CA GLY A 170 -12.27 -13.53 2.22
C GLY A 170 -10.79 -13.70 1.83
N CYS A 171 -10.02 -14.42 2.65
CA CYS A 171 -8.62 -14.74 2.35
C CYS A 171 -8.52 -15.74 1.18
N ASP A 172 -9.36 -16.77 1.15
CA ASP A 172 -9.41 -17.74 0.03
C ASP A 172 -9.81 -17.07 -1.29
N PHE A 173 -10.75 -16.12 -1.25
CA PHE A 173 -11.14 -15.33 -2.42
C PHE A 173 -9.98 -14.51 -3.00
N VAL A 174 -9.18 -13.87 -2.14
CA VAL A 174 -8.01 -13.08 -2.57
C VAL A 174 -6.88 -13.99 -3.05
N CYS A 175 -6.59 -15.07 -2.32
CA CYS A 175 -5.48 -15.99 -2.63
C CYS A 175 -5.72 -16.88 -3.86
N ARG A 176 -6.98 -17.17 -4.25
CA ARG A 176 -7.30 -17.96 -5.45
C ARG A 176 -7.46 -17.15 -6.73
N SER A 177 -7.39 -15.82 -6.67
CA SER A 177 -7.56 -14.95 -7.84
C SER A 177 -6.39 -14.98 -8.85
N GLY A 178 -5.33 -15.77 -8.59
CA GLY A 178 -4.09 -15.79 -9.38
C GLY A 178 -3.71 -17.10 -10.08
N GLY A 179 -4.62 -18.08 -10.26
CA GLY A 179 -4.27 -19.35 -10.90
C GLY A 179 -5.43 -19.96 -11.68
N GLY A 180 -5.44 -19.74 -12.99
CA GLY A 180 -6.37 -20.43 -13.88
C GLY A 180 -6.16 -21.94 -13.87
N GLY A 181 -7.26 -22.68 -13.78
CA GLY A 181 -7.37 -24.08 -14.21
C GLY A 181 -6.77 -25.12 -13.25
N GLY A 182 -7.63 -25.72 -12.44
CA GLY A 182 -7.27 -26.93 -11.70
C GLY A 182 -8.35 -27.33 -10.70
N ASP A 183 -9.29 -28.16 -11.14
CA ASP A 183 -10.19 -28.90 -10.26
C ASP A 183 -9.41 -29.65 -9.17
N SER A 184 -9.81 -29.46 -7.93
CA SER A 184 -9.76 -30.50 -6.90
C SER A 184 -10.66 -30.13 -5.75
N SER A 185 -11.88 -30.66 -5.83
CA SER A 185 -12.72 -31.00 -4.70
C SER A 185 -11.97 -31.88 -3.70
N ASN A 186 -11.39 -31.32 -2.64
CA ASN A 186 -11.32 -32.01 -1.34
C ASN A 186 -10.78 -31.07 -0.25
N GLY A 187 -11.57 -30.83 0.78
CA GLY A 187 -11.14 -30.01 1.91
C GLY A 187 -12.28 -29.54 2.80
N ARG A 188 -13.31 -30.38 2.97
CA ARG A 188 -14.34 -30.20 3.99
C ARG A 188 -13.63 -30.09 5.35
N TYR A 189 -13.81 -28.96 6.05
CA TYR A 189 -13.41 -28.79 7.44
C TYR A 189 -13.85 -30.01 8.26
N GLN A 190 -12.87 -30.84 8.63
CA GLN A 190 -13.05 -31.90 9.59
C GLN A 190 -13.54 -31.24 10.89
N GLN A 191 -14.77 -31.56 11.31
CA GLN A 191 -15.21 -31.24 12.66
C GLN A 191 -14.29 -31.97 13.63
N VAL A 192 -13.42 -31.23 14.33
CA VAL A 192 -12.67 -31.75 15.46
C VAL A 192 -13.56 -31.59 16.69
N GLY A 193 -13.99 -32.72 17.25
CA GLY A 193 -14.61 -32.78 18.58
C GLY A 193 -15.82 -33.69 18.74
N GLY A 194 -15.90 -34.82 18.04
CA GLY A 194 -16.66 -35.97 18.54
C GLY A 194 -15.74 -36.78 19.45
N LEU A 195 -15.96 -36.72 20.77
CA LEU A 195 -15.37 -37.65 21.73
C LEU A 195 -16.19 -38.93 21.73
N SER A 196 -15.65 -39.95 21.06
CA SER A 196 -15.87 -41.38 21.33
C SER A 196 -14.47 -41.98 21.12
N ASP A 197 -13.90 -42.74 22.06
CA ASP A 197 -14.25 -44.11 22.44
C ASP A 197 -13.48 -44.39 23.77
N GLU A 198 -14.12 -44.98 24.78
CA GLU A 198 -13.90 -46.38 25.19
C GLU A 198 -12.49 -46.64 25.73
N ASP A 199 -12.30 -46.38 27.04
CA ASP A 199 -11.13 -46.87 27.78
C ASP A 199 -11.38 -48.32 28.27
N ASP A 200 -10.90 -49.26 27.46
CA ASP A 200 -10.12 -50.46 27.81
C ASP A 200 -10.41 -51.22 29.13
N GLU A 201 -11.10 -52.36 28.99
CA GLU A 201 -10.93 -53.53 29.84
C GLU A 201 -9.60 -54.25 29.51
N HIS A 202 -8.67 -54.30 30.47
CA HIS A 202 -7.55 -55.25 30.46
C HIS A 202 -7.35 -55.95 31.83
N LEU A 203 -7.88 -57.17 31.90
CA LEU A 203 -7.22 -58.43 32.33
C LEU A 203 -6.58 -58.59 33.75
N ILE A 204 -7.22 -59.49 34.53
CA ILE A 204 -6.71 -60.59 35.39
C ILE A 204 -6.18 -60.29 36.82
N SER A 205 -6.94 -60.76 37.84
CA SER A 205 -6.47 -61.70 38.89
C SER A 205 -7.62 -62.15 39.80
N GLY A 206 -7.74 -63.48 40.01
CA GLY A 206 -8.64 -64.11 40.98
C GLY A 206 -9.19 -65.44 40.52
#